data_AF-A0A7W0LTZ7-F1
#
_entry.id   AF-A0A7W0LTZ7-F1
#
_cell.length_a   1.000
_cell.length_b   1.000
_cell.length_c   1.000
_cell.angle_alpha   90.00
_cell.angle_beta   90.00
_cell.angle_gamma   90.00
#
_symmetry.space_group_name_H-M   'P 1'
#
loop_
_entity.id
_entity.type
_entity.pdbx_description
1 polymer ?
#
loop_
_entity_poly.entity_id
_entity_poly.type
_entity_poly.pdbx_seq_one_letter_code
_entity_poly.pdbx_strand_id
1 'polypeptide(L)'
;SETVEVHIRTGLNVRHAEEQLRGTIAFPHGLGKEMTVAVFAKGDKAREAEEAGADHVGDDDLAKRVEEGFTDFDVAIATPDMMSVVGRLGRVLGPQGKMPNPKVGTVTNDVAKAVSESKAGKIEYRTDRHAIVHLPIGKANFESGALLDNYSALIEEIHRAKPAAAKGRYIHTITLSTSMGPGVRVDPGARADAEETPA
;
A
#
# COMPACT_ATOMS: atom_id res chain seq x y z
N SER A 1 -10.00 -3.97 17.42
CA SER A 1 -8.61 -4.45 17.38
C SER A 1 -7.76 -3.39 16.70
N GLU A 2 -6.66 -2.97 17.33
CA GLU A 2 -5.76 -1.95 16.77
C GLU A 2 -4.98 -2.52 15.57
N THR A 3 -4.53 -1.64 14.67
CA THR A 3 -3.66 -2.02 13.55
C THR A 3 -2.22 -1.91 14.01
N VAL A 4 -1.39 -2.89 13.64
CA VAL A 4 0.05 -2.86 13.82
C VAL A 4 0.68 -2.33 12.54
N GLU A 5 1.50 -1.29 12.68
CA GLU A 5 2.12 -0.55 11.59
C GLU A 5 3.64 -0.59 11.70
N VAL A 6 4.30 -0.58 10.54
CA VAL A 6 5.74 -0.48 10.39
C VAL A 6 6.07 0.84 9.70
N HIS A 7 7.06 1.54 10.25
CA HIS A 7 7.60 2.76 9.69
C HIS A 7 9.10 2.59 9.43
N ILE A 8 9.48 2.62 8.15
CA ILE A 8 10.85 2.36 7.70
C ILE A 8 11.42 3.67 7.15
N ARG A 9 12.38 4.26 7.87
CA ARG A 9 13.13 5.42 7.38
C ARG A 9 14.24 4.94 6.47
N THR A 10 14.13 5.26 5.19
CA THR A 10 15.14 4.95 4.18
C THR A 10 16.14 6.10 4.01
N GLY A 11 17.30 5.81 3.45
CA GLY A 11 18.33 6.79 3.06
C GLY A 11 18.14 7.35 1.66
N LEU A 12 16.95 7.18 1.06
CA LEU A 12 16.65 7.60 -0.30
C LEU A 12 16.47 9.12 -0.40
N ASN A 13 16.97 9.72 -1.47
CA ASN A 13 16.70 11.12 -1.77
C ASN A 13 15.42 11.26 -2.60
N VAL A 14 14.27 11.35 -1.94
CA VAL A 14 12.94 11.41 -2.60
C VAL A 14 12.70 12.64 -3.49
N ARG A 15 13.62 13.63 -3.50
CA ARG A 15 13.60 14.72 -4.49
C ARG A 15 13.96 14.24 -5.90
N HIS A 16 14.69 13.13 -5.98
CA HIS A 16 15.09 12.45 -7.21
C HIS A 16 14.09 11.35 -7.53
N ALA A 17 13.44 11.42 -8.68
CA ALA A 17 12.39 10.47 -9.06
C ALA A 17 12.91 9.03 -9.21
N GLU A 18 14.18 8.88 -9.56
CA GLU A 18 14.93 7.63 -9.68
C GLU A 18 15.27 6.98 -8.34
N GLU A 19 15.26 7.74 -7.24
CA GLU A 19 15.46 7.25 -5.89
C GLU A 19 14.13 7.04 -5.14
N GLN A 20 12.98 7.45 -5.70
CA GLN A 20 11.69 7.19 -5.07
C GLN A 20 11.35 5.71 -5.11
N LEU A 21 11.08 5.15 -3.95
CA LEU A 21 10.64 3.77 -3.83
C LEU A 21 9.11 3.71 -3.91
N ARG A 22 8.61 2.85 -4.80
CA ARG A 22 7.18 2.53 -4.91
C ARG A 22 7.03 1.11 -5.44
N GLY A 23 6.14 0.35 -4.82
CA GLY A 23 5.88 -1.03 -5.21
C GLY A 23 4.61 -1.56 -4.55
N THR A 24 4.40 -2.86 -4.68
CA THR A 24 3.24 -3.54 -4.09
C THR A 24 3.68 -4.80 -3.37
N ILE A 25 3.03 -5.11 -2.26
CA ILE A 25 3.24 -6.34 -1.51
C ILE A 25 1.91 -7.01 -1.22
N ALA A 26 1.87 -8.34 -1.30
CA ALA A 26 0.81 -9.16 -0.77
C ALA A 26 1.34 -9.87 0.48
N PHE A 27 0.66 -9.71 1.61
CA PHE A 27 1.09 -10.30 2.87
C PHE A 27 0.67 -11.77 2.96
N PRO A 28 1.56 -12.69 3.40
CA PRO A 28 1.23 -14.10 3.56
C PRO A 28 -0.01 -14.36 4.43
N HIS A 29 -0.18 -13.58 5.50
CA HIS A 29 -1.31 -13.72 6.43
C HIS A 29 -2.39 -12.63 6.26
N GLY A 30 -2.28 -11.83 5.20
CA GLY A 30 -3.16 -10.68 4.97
C GLY A 30 -3.08 -9.61 6.07
N LEU A 31 -4.06 -8.70 6.08
CA LEU A 31 -4.10 -7.56 7.00
C LEU A 31 -5.19 -7.66 8.08
N GLY A 32 -6.04 -8.69 8.02
CA GLY A 32 -7.15 -8.87 8.96
C GLY A 32 -8.27 -7.83 8.80
N LYS A 33 -8.39 -7.22 7.62
CA LYS A 33 -9.48 -6.32 7.21
C LYS A 33 -9.83 -6.65 5.75
N GLU A 34 -11.12 -6.62 5.43
CA GLU A 34 -11.58 -6.62 4.03
C GLU A 34 -11.24 -5.29 3.37
N MET A 35 -10.57 -5.36 2.22
CA MET A 35 -10.22 -4.16 1.46
C MET A 35 -11.44 -3.64 0.70
N THR A 36 -11.75 -2.37 0.85
CA THR A 36 -12.79 -1.71 0.05
C THR A 36 -12.13 -1.10 -1.21
N VAL A 37 -12.61 -1.49 -2.39
CA VAL A 37 -12.03 -1.15 -3.69
C VAL A 37 -13.01 -0.29 -4.49
N ALA A 38 -12.54 0.90 -4.89
CA ALA A 38 -13.24 1.77 -5.81
C ALA A 38 -12.62 1.68 -7.21
N VAL A 39 -13.45 1.54 -8.24
CA VAL A 39 -13.02 1.39 -9.63
C VAL A 39 -13.61 2.49 -10.48
N PHE A 40 -12.73 3.23 -11.15
CA PHE A 40 -13.08 4.23 -12.15
C PHE A 40 -12.96 3.62 -13.54
N ALA A 41 -14.08 3.19 -14.10
CA ALA A 41 -14.15 2.52 -15.40
C ALA A 41 -15.47 2.81 -16.11
N LYS A 42 -15.49 2.65 -17.44
CA LYS A 42 -16.68 2.83 -18.30
C LYS A 42 -17.02 1.55 -19.06
N GLY A 43 -18.30 1.41 -19.43
CA GLY A 43 -18.78 0.33 -20.31
C GLY A 43 -18.50 -1.07 -19.77
N ASP A 44 -17.98 -1.95 -20.63
CA ASP A 44 -17.69 -3.35 -20.27
C ASP A 44 -16.71 -3.49 -19.10
N LYS A 45 -15.77 -2.55 -18.95
CA LYS A 45 -14.79 -2.57 -17.85
C LYS A 45 -15.40 -2.27 -16.49
N ALA A 46 -16.48 -1.49 -16.45
CA ALA A 46 -17.24 -1.30 -15.22
C ALA A 46 -17.92 -2.61 -14.80
N ARG A 47 -18.57 -3.29 -15.74
CA ARG A 47 -19.23 -4.58 -15.49
C ARG A 47 -18.24 -5.66 -15.04
N GLU A 48 -17.08 -5.76 -15.70
CA GLU A 48 -15.99 -6.66 -15.27
C GLU A 48 -15.56 -6.40 -13.82
N ALA A 49 -15.53 -5.13 -13.40
CA ALA A 49 -15.15 -4.75 -12.05
C ALA A 49 -16.20 -5.14 -11.00
N GLU A 50 -17.48 -4.93 -11.33
CA GLU A 50 -18.61 -5.36 -10.49
C GLU A 50 -18.62 -6.88 -10.32
N GLU A 51 -18.46 -7.63 -11.42
CA GLU A 51 -18.38 -9.09 -11.43
C GLU A 51 -17.16 -9.60 -10.62
N ALA A 52 -16.06 -8.85 -10.59
CA ALA A 52 -14.87 -9.15 -9.79
C ALA A 52 -15.01 -8.80 -8.29
N GLY A 53 -16.12 -8.17 -7.89
CA GLY A 53 -16.40 -7.85 -6.49
C GLY A 53 -15.88 -6.48 -6.02
N ALA A 54 -15.76 -5.50 -6.92
CA ALA A 54 -15.50 -4.12 -6.53
C ALA A 54 -16.70 -3.54 -5.75
N ASP A 55 -16.44 -2.78 -4.68
CA ASP A 55 -17.49 -2.24 -3.80
C ASP A 55 -18.13 -0.98 -4.40
N HIS A 56 -17.33 -0.18 -5.10
CA HIS A 56 -17.76 1.04 -5.76
C HIS A 56 -17.23 1.05 -7.18
N VAL A 57 -18.14 1.09 -8.15
CA VAL A 57 -17.80 1.19 -9.57
C VAL A 57 -18.55 2.38 -10.14
N GLY A 58 -17.88 3.18 -10.95
CA GLY A 58 -18.50 4.31 -11.60
C GLY A 58 -17.52 5.09 -12.45
N ASP A 59 -18.01 6.20 -13.01
CA ASP A 59 -17.25 7.01 -13.93
C ASP A 59 -17.13 8.47 -13.45
N ASP A 60 -17.78 9.41 -14.13
CA ASP A 60 -17.87 10.81 -13.77
C ASP A 60 -18.79 10.99 -12.54
N ASP A 61 -19.74 10.09 -12.29
CA ASP A 61 -20.62 10.11 -11.11
C ASP A 61 -19.87 9.79 -9.81
N LEU A 62 -19.07 8.72 -9.81
CA LEU A 62 -18.21 8.35 -8.69
C LEU A 62 -17.14 9.41 -8.46
N ALA A 63 -16.58 9.98 -9.53
CA ALA A 63 -15.62 11.07 -9.42
C ALA A 63 -16.21 12.31 -8.73
N LYS A 64 -17.45 12.71 -9.08
CA LYS A 64 -18.16 13.81 -8.40
C LYS A 64 -18.37 13.52 -6.92
N ARG A 65 -18.82 12.32 -6.57
CA ARG A 65 -18.98 11.90 -5.16
C ARG A 65 -17.66 12.03 -4.40
N VAL A 66 -16.54 11.64 -5.01
CA VAL A 66 -15.20 11.77 -4.41
C VAL A 66 -14.78 13.23 -4.26
N GLU A 67 -15.09 14.09 -5.24
CA GLU A 67 -14.90 15.55 -5.13
C GLU A 67 -15.70 16.16 -3.97
N GLU A 68 -16.90 15.64 -3.70
CA GLU A 68 -17.76 16.03 -2.59
C GLU A 68 -17.29 15.46 -1.23
N GLY A 69 -16.23 14.66 -1.21
CA GLY A 69 -15.58 14.15 0.00
C GLY A 69 -15.78 12.67 0.28
N PHE A 70 -16.44 11.93 -0.60
CA PHE A 70 -16.57 10.48 -0.48
C PHE A 70 -15.19 9.81 -0.64
N THR A 71 -14.65 9.25 0.45
CA THR A 71 -13.35 8.56 0.43
C THR A 71 -13.37 7.25 1.22
N ASP A 72 -14.54 6.64 1.37
CA ASP A 72 -14.75 5.41 2.16
C ASP A 72 -14.35 4.15 1.38
N PHE A 73 -13.12 4.15 0.86
CA PHE A 73 -12.48 3.01 0.21
C PHE A 73 -10.98 3.03 0.52
N ASP A 74 -10.33 1.86 0.46
CA ASP A 74 -8.91 1.70 0.74
C ASP A 74 -8.06 1.83 -0.53
N VAL A 75 -8.53 1.27 -1.64
CA VAL A 75 -7.80 1.23 -2.92
C VAL A 75 -8.66 1.81 -4.04
N ALA A 76 -8.06 2.65 -4.88
CA ALA A 76 -8.66 3.08 -6.14
C ALA A 76 -7.94 2.42 -7.32
N ILE A 77 -8.72 1.91 -8.27
CA ILE A 77 -8.26 1.34 -9.54
C ILE A 77 -8.91 2.16 -10.65
N ALA A 78 -8.18 2.43 -11.73
CA ALA A 78 -8.72 3.16 -12.87
C ALA A 78 -8.33 2.52 -14.20
N THR A 79 -9.20 2.65 -15.19
CA THR A 79 -8.82 2.39 -16.58
C THR A 79 -8.06 3.60 -17.17
N PRO A 80 -7.17 3.40 -18.16
CA PRO A 80 -6.35 4.50 -18.70
C PRO A 80 -7.15 5.68 -19.28
N ASP A 81 -8.33 5.42 -19.84
CA ASP A 81 -9.27 6.42 -20.37
C ASP A 81 -9.90 7.29 -19.27
N MET A 82 -10.04 6.75 -18.06
CA MET A 82 -10.59 7.45 -16.89
C MET A 82 -9.57 8.31 -16.13
N MET A 83 -8.29 8.23 -16.49
CA MET A 83 -7.23 9.01 -15.82
C MET A 83 -7.40 10.53 -15.97
N SER A 84 -8.05 10.99 -17.04
CA SER A 84 -8.38 12.41 -17.22
C SER A 84 -9.33 12.92 -16.13
N VAL A 85 -10.31 12.10 -15.76
CA VAL A 85 -11.30 12.36 -14.71
C VAL A 85 -10.63 12.25 -13.34
N VAL A 86 -9.95 11.14 -13.07
CA VAL A 86 -9.28 10.84 -11.79
C VAL A 86 -8.14 11.83 -11.49
N GLY A 87 -7.48 12.36 -12.51
CA GLY A 87 -6.45 13.39 -12.37
C GLY A 87 -6.95 14.67 -11.67
N ARG A 88 -8.22 15.03 -11.87
CA ARG A 88 -8.86 16.17 -11.17
C ARG A 88 -9.03 15.91 -9.67
N LEU A 89 -9.21 14.64 -9.29
CA LEU A 89 -9.35 14.19 -7.91
C LEU A 89 -8.03 14.19 -7.13
N GLY A 90 -6.91 14.56 -7.76
CA GLY A 90 -5.59 14.54 -7.12
C GLY A 90 -5.49 15.36 -5.84
N ARG A 91 -6.32 16.41 -5.67
CA ARG A 91 -6.39 17.19 -4.42
C ARG A 91 -6.98 16.40 -3.25
N VAL A 92 -7.88 15.45 -3.52
CA VAL A 92 -8.55 14.61 -2.52
C VAL A 92 -7.78 13.30 -2.32
N LEU A 93 -7.51 12.57 -3.42
CA LEU A 93 -6.89 11.24 -3.37
C LEU A 93 -5.38 11.28 -3.13
N GLY A 94 -4.70 12.34 -3.55
CA GLY A 94 -3.24 12.49 -3.43
C GLY A 94 -2.74 12.49 -1.97
N PRO A 95 -3.28 13.37 -1.09
CA PRO A 95 -2.91 13.41 0.32
C PRO A 95 -3.21 12.09 1.05
N GLN A 96 -4.32 11.43 0.70
CA GLN A 96 -4.69 10.14 1.30
C GLN A 96 -3.92 8.94 0.72
N GLY A 97 -3.11 9.14 -0.34
CA GLY A 97 -2.36 8.07 -0.97
C GLY A 97 -3.19 7.06 -1.77
N LYS A 98 -4.45 7.38 -2.06
CA LYS A 98 -5.39 6.53 -2.80
C LYS A 98 -5.39 6.80 -4.30
N MET A 99 -4.41 7.56 -4.81
CA MET A 99 -4.37 7.94 -6.22
C MET A 99 -3.86 6.76 -7.08
N PRO A 100 -4.63 6.29 -8.08
CA PRO A 100 -4.20 5.22 -8.98
C PRO A 100 -2.90 5.57 -9.70
N ASN A 101 -2.03 4.58 -9.90
CA ASN A 101 -0.73 4.77 -10.56
C ASN A 101 -0.40 3.58 -11.48
N PRO A 102 -0.01 3.83 -12.75
CA PRO A 102 0.39 2.78 -13.69
C PRO A 102 1.56 1.92 -13.20
N LYS A 103 2.51 2.50 -12.44
CA LYS A 103 3.71 1.78 -11.97
C LYS A 103 3.41 0.61 -11.04
N VAL A 104 2.29 0.68 -10.32
CA VAL A 104 1.86 -0.35 -9.35
C VAL A 104 0.76 -1.23 -9.91
N GLY A 105 0.35 -1.01 -11.17
CA GLY A 105 -0.68 -1.80 -11.84
C GLY A 105 -2.13 -1.43 -11.45
N THR A 106 -2.34 -0.35 -10.69
CA THR A 106 -3.69 0.14 -10.36
C THR A 106 -4.29 1.02 -11.47
N VAL A 107 -3.53 1.29 -12.53
CA VAL A 107 -4.04 1.78 -13.81
C VAL A 107 -3.84 0.70 -14.87
N THR A 108 -4.92 0.02 -15.25
CA THR A 108 -4.86 -1.14 -16.15
C THR A 108 -6.17 -1.34 -16.91
N ASN A 109 -6.09 -2.03 -18.05
CA ASN A 109 -7.27 -2.52 -18.76
C ASN A 109 -7.78 -3.87 -18.20
N ASP A 110 -6.94 -4.57 -17.44
CA ASP A 110 -7.28 -5.84 -16.77
C ASP A 110 -7.84 -5.55 -15.37
N VAL A 111 -9.05 -4.98 -15.34
CA VAL A 111 -9.69 -4.46 -14.12
C VAL A 111 -10.06 -5.59 -13.16
N ALA A 112 -10.61 -6.69 -13.68
CA ALA A 112 -11.02 -7.84 -12.87
C ALA A 112 -9.85 -8.41 -12.08
N LYS A 113 -8.68 -8.57 -12.73
CA LYS A 113 -7.47 -9.03 -12.05
C LYS A 113 -7.00 -8.04 -10.98
N ALA A 114 -6.96 -6.75 -11.30
CA ALA A 114 -6.53 -5.74 -10.33
C ALA A 114 -7.44 -5.70 -9.10
N VAL A 115 -8.76 -5.80 -9.28
CA VAL A 115 -9.74 -5.88 -8.17
C VAL A 115 -9.49 -7.12 -7.33
N SER A 116 -9.33 -8.29 -7.97
CA SER A 116 -9.08 -9.56 -7.27
C SER A 116 -7.77 -9.53 -6.46
N GLU A 117 -6.70 -9.01 -7.05
CA GLU A 117 -5.41 -8.87 -6.35
C GLU A 117 -5.49 -7.90 -5.16
N SER A 118 -6.17 -6.76 -5.32
CA SER A 118 -6.38 -5.81 -4.21
C SER A 118 -7.25 -6.39 -3.10
N LYS A 119 -8.31 -7.13 -3.44
CA LYS A 119 -9.16 -7.85 -2.48
C LYS A 119 -8.39 -8.98 -1.77
N ALA A 120 -7.43 -9.61 -2.44
CA ALA A 120 -6.51 -10.57 -1.85
C ALA A 120 -5.47 -9.95 -0.89
N GLY A 121 -5.53 -8.63 -0.65
CA GLY A 121 -4.66 -7.94 0.31
C GLY A 121 -3.36 -7.41 -0.30
N LYS A 122 -3.27 -7.30 -1.63
CA LYS A 122 -2.19 -6.57 -2.29
C LYS A 122 -2.30 -5.08 -1.96
N ILE A 123 -1.27 -4.55 -1.31
CA ILE A 123 -1.19 -3.13 -0.96
C ILE A 123 -0.02 -2.45 -1.63
N GLU A 124 -0.19 -1.17 -1.90
CA GLU A 124 0.86 -0.30 -2.39
C GLU A 124 1.68 0.26 -1.22
N TYR A 125 2.99 0.33 -1.41
CA TYR A 125 3.88 1.11 -0.57
C TYR A 125 4.61 2.18 -1.37
N ARG A 126 4.89 3.31 -0.73
CA ARG A 126 5.66 4.41 -1.31
C ARG A 126 6.45 5.15 -0.24
N THR A 127 7.55 5.77 -0.63
CA THR A 127 8.23 6.76 0.22
C THR A 127 7.46 8.07 0.28
N ASP A 128 7.34 8.61 1.48
CA ASP A 128 6.85 9.97 1.72
C ASP A 128 7.94 11.03 1.43
N ARG A 129 7.64 12.30 1.72
CA ARG A 129 8.60 13.42 1.54
C ARG A 129 9.82 13.35 2.46
N HIS A 130 9.78 12.53 3.50
CA HIS A 130 10.84 12.31 4.48
C HIS A 130 11.58 10.98 4.25
N ALA A 131 11.34 10.32 3.10
CA ALA A 131 11.90 9.02 2.74
C ALA A 131 11.47 7.89 3.69
N ILE A 132 10.28 8.00 4.28
CA ILE A 132 9.70 6.99 5.16
C ILE A 132 8.65 6.19 4.39
N VAL A 133 8.69 4.86 4.56
CA VAL A 133 7.64 3.95 4.11
C VAL A 133 6.76 3.62 5.32
N HIS A 134 5.45 3.77 5.16
CA HIS A 134 4.46 3.48 6.20
C HIS A 134 3.52 2.40 5.71
N LEU A 135 3.43 1.28 6.44
CA LEU A 135 2.57 0.16 6.07
C LEU A 135 1.96 -0.51 7.30
N PRO A 136 0.67 -0.88 7.26
CA PRO A 136 0.11 -1.84 8.20
C PRO A 136 0.65 -3.24 7.86
N ILE A 137 0.94 -4.05 8.88
CA ILE A 137 1.34 -5.47 8.71
C ILE A 137 0.32 -6.45 9.28
N GLY A 138 -0.74 -5.96 9.91
CA GLY A 138 -1.80 -6.79 10.46
C GLY A 138 -2.55 -6.11 11.61
N LYS A 139 -3.34 -6.91 12.32
CA LYS A 139 -4.04 -6.47 13.54
C LYS A 139 -3.32 -6.96 14.79
N ALA A 140 -3.51 -6.24 15.89
CA ALA A 140 -2.89 -6.59 17.18
C ALA A 140 -3.34 -7.95 17.74
N ASN A 141 -4.45 -8.51 17.25
CA ASN A 141 -4.95 -9.83 17.61
C ASN A 141 -4.44 -10.96 16.71
N PHE A 142 -3.51 -10.70 15.79
CA PHE A 142 -2.82 -11.75 15.05
C PHE A 142 -1.87 -12.51 15.97
N GLU A 143 -1.61 -13.78 15.66
CA GLU A 143 -0.54 -14.52 16.32
C GLU A 143 0.82 -13.85 16.05
N SER A 144 1.72 -13.86 17.03
CA SER A 144 3.04 -13.25 16.90
C SER A 144 3.84 -13.79 15.71
N GLY A 145 3.73 -15.09 15.40
CA GLY A 145 4.34 -15.70 14.22
C GLY A 145 3.82 -15.11 12.91
N ALA A 146 2.51 -14.91 12.79
CA ALA A 146 1.91 -14.32 11.60
C ALA A 146 2.35 -12.86 11.36
N LEU A 147 2.49 -12.07 12.44
CA LEU A 147 3.02 -10.71 12.36
C LEU A 147 4.51 -10.71 11.96
N LEU A 148 5.30 -11.65 12.48
CA LEU A 148 6.72 -11.81 12.14
C LEU A 148 6.91 -12.20 10.67
N ASP A 149 6.10 -13.11 10.15
CA ASP A 149 6.13 -13.52 8.73
C ASP A 149 5.77 -12.35 7.81
N ASN A 150 4.71 -11.60 8.13
CA ASN A 150 4.32 -10.41 7.38
C ASN A 150 5.41 -9.34 7.43
N TYR A 151 6.02 -9.11 8.58
CA TYR A 151 7.15 -8.20 8.73
C TYR A 151 8.35 -8.65 7.88
N SER A 152 8.69 -9.94 7.92
CA SER A 152 9.82 -10.51 7.18
C SER A 152 9.62 -10.36 5.67
N ALA A 153 8.42 -10.70 5.17
CA ALA A 153 8.04 -10.49 3.78
C ALA A 153 8.15 -9.01 3.36
N LEU A 154 7.77 -8.07 4.24
CA LEU A 154 7.93 -6.65 3.99
C LEU A 154 9.41 -6.24 3.87
N ILE A 155 10.24 -6.66 4.82
CA ILE A 155 11.66 -6.28 4.80
C ILE A 155 12.37 -6.86 3.58
N GLU A 156 12.09 -8.10 3.21
CA GLU A 156 12.62 -8.71 1.98
C GLU A 156 12.20 -7.93 0.73
N GLU A 157 10.93 -7.55 0.63
CA GLU A 157 10.43 -6.77 -0.50
C GLU A 157 11.09 -5.39 -0.58
N ILE A 158 11.25 -4.69 0.55
CA ILE A 158 11.92 -3.39 0.58
C ILE A 158 13.38 -3.52 0.12
N HIS A 159 14.09 -4.57 0.55
CA HIS A 159 15.46 -4.82 0.06
C HIS A 159 15.50 -5.13 -1.43
N ARG A 160 14.55 -5.94 -1.93
CA ARG A 160 14.44 -6.30 -3.35
C ARG A 160 14.14 -5.08 -4.22
N ALA A 161 13.26 -4.21 -3.76
CA ALA A 161 12.83 -3.02 -4.48
C ALA A 161 13.80 -1.83 -4.36
N LYS A 162 14.96 -2.02 -3.71
CA LYS A 162 15.98 -0.98 -3.57
C LYS A 162 16.36 -0.37 -4.93
N PRO A 163 16.17 0.95 -5.12
CA PRO A 163 16.59 1.62 -6.35
C PRO A 163 18.10 1.52 -6.56
N ALA A 164 18.55 1.28 -7.80
CA ALA A 164 19.98 1.21 -8.13
C ALA A 164 20.72 2.53 -7.89
N ALA A 165 20.00 3.65 -7.93
CA ALA A 165 20.53 4.98 -7.65
C ALA A 165 20.79 5.25 -6.15
N ALA A 166 20.28 4.39 -5.26
CA ALA A 166 20.38 4.59 -3.81
C ALA A 166 21.84 4.50 -3.34
N LYS A 167 22.33 5.56 -2.68
CA LYS A 167 23.70 5.65 -2.15
C LYS A 167 23.70 5.55 -0.62
N GLY A 168 24.80 5.02 -0.07
CA GLY A 168 24.99 4.92 1.37
C GLY A 168 24.08 3.88 2.05
N ARG A 169 23.76 4.12 3.33
CA ARG A 169 22.94 3.21 4.14
C ARG A 169 21.49 3.29 3.69
N TYR A 170 20.95 2.15 3.24
CA TYR A 170 19.61 2.10 2.66
C TYR A 170 18.49 2.21 3.70
N ILE A 171 18.55 1.46 4.80
CA ILE A 171 17.59 1.53 5.90
C ILE A 171 18.27 2.15 7.12
N HIS A 172 17.76 3.28 7.61
CA HIS A 172 18.27 3.97 8.80
C HIS A 172 17.64 3.42 10.07
N THR A 173 16.31 3.40 10.14
CA THR A 173 15.56 2.99 11.33
C THR A 173 14.27 2.30 10.93
N ILE A 174 13.86 1.32 11.73
CA ILE A 174 12.56 0.67 11.63
C ILE A 174 11.87 0.85 12.98
N THR A 175 10.62 1.31 12.94
CA THR A 175 9.78 1.51 14.12
C THR A 175 8.48 0.76 13.92
N LEU A 176 8.09 -0.05 14.91
CA LEU A 176 6.78 -0.67 15.00
C LEU A 176 5.90 0.17 15.93
N SER A 177 4.64 0.37 15.58
CA SER A 177 3.66 1.02 16.45
C SER A 177 2.28 0.43 16.23
N THR A 178 1.43 0.47 17.26
CA THR A 178 -0.01 0.31 17.05
C THR A 178 -0.64 1.66 16.79
N SER A 179 -1.86 1.68 16.24
CA SER A 179 -2.55 2.93 15.87
C SER A 179 -2.64 3.97 17.01
N MET A 180 -2.70 3.53 18.27
CA MET A 180 -2.78 4.40 19.45
C MET A 180 -1.63 4.19 20.45
N GLY A 181 -0.67 3.31 20.12
CA GLY A 181 0.42 2.91 21.01
C GLY A 181 1.73 3.67 20.75
N PRO A 182 2.68 3.59 21.69
CA PRO A 182 4.01 4.14 21.49
C PRO A 182 4.77 3.38 20.39
N GLY A 183 5.68 4.07 19.71
CA GLY A 183 6.58 3.45 18.74
C GLY A 183 7.75 2.74 19.40
N VAL A 184 7.96 1.48 19.04
CA VAL A 184 9.08 0.64 19.46
C VAL A 184 10.07 0.52 18.30
N ARG A 185 11.32 0.93 18.51
CA ARG A 185 12.38 0.75 17.51
C ARG A 185 12.86 -0.68 17.51
N VAL A 186 13.01 -1.25 16.32
CA VAL A 186 13.60 -2.57 16.12
C VAL A 186 14.92 -2.46 15.37
N ASP A 187 15.77 -3.46 15.56
CA ASP A 187 17.07 -3.51 14.88
C ASP A 187 16.86 -3.80 13.38
N PRO A 188 17.28 -2.89 12.48
CA PRO A 188 17.21 -3.12 11.04
C PRO A 188 18.15 -4.22 10.52
N GLY A 189 19.15 -4.62 11.32
CA GLY A 189 20.13 -5.64 10.97
C GLY A 189 19.82 -7.04 11.51
N ALA A 190 18.86 -7.15 12.43
CA ALA A 190 18.46 -8.44 12.99
C ALA A 190 17.71 -9.26 11.93
N ARG A 191 18.26 -10.42 11.58
CA ARG A 191 17.58 -11.44 10.78
C ARG A 191 16.79 -12.36 11.71
N ALA A 192 15.75 -13.00 11.20
CA ALA A 192 14.90 -13.93 11.95
C ALA A 192 15.66 -15.13 12.56
N ASP A 193 16.93 -15.32 12.21
CA ASP A 193 17.83 -16.33 12.79
C ASP A 193 18.40 -15.94 14.18
N ALA A 194 17.91 -14.88 14.82
CA ALA A 194 18.24 -14.61 16.22
C ALA A 194 17.48 -15.62 17.09
N GLU A 195 18.17 -16.74 17.40
CA GLU A 195 17.80 -17.75 18.37
C GLU A 195 17.01 -17.17 19.55
N GLU A 196 15.96 -17.90 19.95
CA GLU A 196 15.30 -17.75 21.24
C GLU A 196 16.37 -17.53 22.31
N THR A 197 16.48 -16.31 22.84
CA THR A 197 17.27 -16.09 24.05
C THR A 197 16.49 -16.75 25.19
N PRO A 198 17.00 -17.82 25.83
CA PRO A 198 16.35 -18.37 27.00
C PRO A 198 16.40 -17.31 28.11
N ALA A 199 15.30 -17.26 28.87
CA ALA A 199 15.07 -16.33 29.98
C ALA A 199 16.18 -16.31 31.04
#